data_AF-A0A1E9T855-F1
#
_entry.id   AF-A0A1E9T855-F1
#
_cell.length_a   1.000
_cell.length_b   1.000
_cell.length_c   1.000
_cell.angle_alpha   90.00
_cell.angle_beta   90.00
_cell.angle_gamma   90.00
#
_symmetry.space_group_name_H-M   'P 1'
#
loop_
_entity.id
_entity.type
_entity.pdbx_description
1 polymer ?
#
loop_
_entity_poly.entity_id
_entity_poly.type
_entity_poly.pdbx_seq_one_letter_code
_entity_poly.pdbx_strand_id
1 'polypeptide(L)'
;MARHDREFFDGEDYSGQCPYVANCVTGLYTPANRDHPAYSPPAPNRGFLFVTDRYTSAELWQQYRYYYSCQNYLLLSSETRFLKEEAVIQDMFFPAIQDLFEEGKGWVITPNQQILNMYFLEPQPRMINQEERITEWNVRFDIIPEAKVYRKDTGQLYPISDFDTRGLIRDGAIYGTFRSRPASSKHEQDEHRFIPENTKN
;
A
#
# COMPACT_ATOMS: atom_id res chain seq x y z
N MET A 1 -9.43 8.46 -34.32
CA MET A 1 -8.96 8.03 -32.99
C MET A 1 -7.78 7.11 -33.20
N ALA A 2 -6.61 7.52 -32.72
CA ALA A 2 -5.32 6.94 -33.08
C ALA A 2 -5.11 5.57 -32.43
N ARG A 3 -4.38 4.72 -33.13
CA ARG A 3 -4.23 3.27 -32.90
C ARG A 3 -3.31 2.92 -31.72
N HIS A 4 -2.78 3.90 -30.98
CA HIS A 4 -1.76 3.72 -29.93
C HIS A 4 -2.31 3.61 -28.50
N ASP A 5 -3.51 4.11 -28.20
CA ASP A 5 -4.07 4.00 -26.84
C ASP A 5 -4.48 2.55 -26.48
N ARG A 6 -4.74 1.72 -27.51
CA ARG A 6 -5.11 0.29 -27.35
C ARG A 6 -3.96 -0.62 -26.91
N GLU A 7 -2.72 -0.14 -26.82
CA GLU A 7 -1.59 -0.94 -26.32
C GLU A 7 -1.38 -0.78 -24.80
N PHE A 8 -1.83 0.33 -24.21
CA PHE A 8 -1.71 0.59 -22.77
C PHE A 8 -2.98 0.21 -21.99
N PHE A 9 -4.15 0.56 -22.53
CA PHE A 9 -5.45 0.22 -21.94
C PHE A 9 -5.91 -1.13 -22.48
N ASP A 10 -6.13 -2.09 -21.58
CA ASP A 10 -6.66 -3.42 -21.91
C ASP A 10 -8.19 -3.43 -22.04
N GLY A 11 -8.87 -2.38 -21.57
CA GLY A 11 -10.33 -2.25 -21.63
C GLY A 11 -11.06 -2.92 -20.46
N GLU A 12 -10.33 -3.44 -19.47
CA GLU A 12 -10.91 -4.00 -18.25
C GLU A 12 -11.45 -2.89 -17.33
N ASP A 13 -12.30 -3.26 -16.37
CA ASP A 13 -12.74 -2.35 -15.30
C ASP A 13 -12.11 -2.79 -13.98
N TYR A 14 -11.12 -2.02 -13.53
CA TYR A 14 -10.41 -2.28 -12.28
C TYR A 14 -10.99 -1.48 -11.09
N SER A 15 -12.08 -0.74 -11.28
CA SER A 15 -12.69 0.07 -10.22
C SER A 15 -13.24 -0.80 -9.09
N GLY A 16 -13.37 -0.18 -7.91
CA GLY A 16 -13.84 -0.87 -6.72
C GLY A 16 -12.71 -1.51 -5.92
N GLN A 17 -13.06 -2.49 -5.09
CA GLN A 17 -12.14 -3.03 -4.09
C GLN A 17 -11.00 -3.82 -4.76
N CYS A 18 -9.77 -3.40 -4.52
CA CYS A 18 -8.59 -4.14 -4.95
C CYS A 18 -8.45 -5.41 -4.08
N PRO A 19 -8.37 -6.61 -4.67
CA PRO A 19 -8.29 -7.84 -3.88
C PRO A 19 -6.95 -7.93 -3.14
N TYR A 20 -6.98 -8.15 -1.83
CA TYR A 20 -5.79 -8.32 -1.01
C TYR A 20 -5.07 -9.62 -1.34
N VAL A 21 -3.73 -9.56 -1.50
CA VAL A 21 -2.92 -10.77 -1.69
C VAL A 21 -1.66 -10.71 -0.84
N ALA A 22 -1.69 -11.54 0.20
CA ALA A 22 -0.52 -11.87 0.98
C ALA A 22 -0.46 -13.40 1.09
N ASN A 23 0.19 -14.03 0.10
CA ASN A 23 0.24 -15.49 -0.03
C ASN A 23 1.65 -16.06 0.22
N CYS A 24 2.64 -15.22 0.53
CA CYS A 24 3.96 -15.70 0.97
C CYS A 24 3.91 -16.01 2.47
N VAL A 25 3.72 -17.28 2.80
CA VAL A 25 3.67 -17.75 4.19
C VAL A 25 5.02 -18.39 4.55
N THR A 26 5.71 -17.81 5.53
CA THR A 26 7.02 -18.31 6.02
C THR A 26 6.91 -19.19 7.26
N GLY A 27 5.70 -19.34 7.82
CA GLY A 27 5.39 -20.10 9.03
C GLY A 27 3.91 -19.97 9.41
N LEU A 28 3.49 -20.59 10.52
CA LEU A 28 2.13 -20.40 11.02
C LEU A 28 1.96 -18.95 11.50
N TYR A 29 0.97 -18.25 10.93
CA TYR A 29 0.65 -16.90 11.36
C TYR A 29 0.07 -16.92 12.78
N THR A 30 0.70 -16.15 13.68
CA THR A 30 0.16 -15.87 15.01
C THR A 30 -0.20 -14.38 15.08
N PRO A 31 -1.49 -14.02 15.28
CA PRO A 31 -1.90 -12.63 15.39
C PRO A 31 -1.32 -11.97 16.64
N ALA A 32 -1.10 -10.67 16.57
CA ALA A 32 -0.64 -9.89 17.70
C ALA A 32 -1.69 -9.87 18.83
N ASN A 33 -1.22 -9.77 20.07
CA ASN A 33 -2.04 -9.53 21.25
C ASN A 33 -1.28 -8.63 22.22
N ARG A 34 -1.70 -8.49 23.48
CA ARG A 34 -1.03 -7.60 24.45
C ARG A 34 0.34 -8.11 24.91
N ASP A 35 0.63 -9.39 24.72
CA ASP A 35 1.85 -10.04 25.19
C ASP A 35 2.94 -10.05 24.12
N HIS A 36 2.55 -10.13 22.84
CA HIS A 36 3.50 -10.18 21.73
C HIS A 36 2.95 -9.54 20.42
N PRO A 37 3.85 -9.06 19.53
CA PRO A 37 3.49 -8.64 18.19
C PRO A 37 3.10 -9.83 17.30
N ALA A 38 2.64 -9.56 16.08
CA ALA A 38 2.32 -10.64 15.16
C ALA A 38 3.58 -11.40 14.72
N TYR A 39 3.46 -12.72 14.57
CA TYR A 39 4.53 -13.57 14.07
C TYR A 39 4.13 -14.22 12.75
N SER A 40 5.09 -14.27 11.81
CA SER A 40 4.89 -14.83 10.46
C SER A 40 3.61 -14.32 9.75
N PRO A 41 3.32 -13.00 9.75
CA PRO A 41 2.21 -12.48 8.94
C PRO A 41 2.41 -12.84 7.48
N PRO A 42 1.33 -13.15 6.74
CA PRO A 42 1.43 -13.43 5.32
C PRO A 42 2.07 -12.22 4.62
N ALA A 43 3.13 -12.47 3.87
CA ALA A 43 3.88 -11.43 3.21
C ALA A 43 3.39 -11.20 1.77
N PRO A 44 3.53 -9.98 1.23
CA PRO A 44 3.18 -9.70 -0.16
C PRO A 44 4.11 -10.48 -1.11
N ASN A 45 3.53 -11.04 -2.17
CA ASN A 45 4.30 -11.82 -3.14
C ASN A 45 4.98 -10.92 -4.17
N ARG A 46 6.32 -10.94 -4.16
CA ARG A 46 7.14 -10.20 -5.12
C ARG A 46 6.92 -10.62 -6.56
N GLY A 47 6.37 -11.80 -6.84
CA GLY A 47 6.01 -12.23 -8.19
C GLY A 47 5.05 -11.27 -8.91
N PHE A 48 4.31 -10.43 -8.17
CA PHE A 48 3.49 -9.37 -8.76
C PHE A 48 4.28 -8.19 -9.32
N LEU A 49 5.57 -8.03 -8.98
CA LEU A 49 6.44 -6.98 -9.50
C LEU A 49 7.10 -7.33 -10.85
N PHE A 50 7.00 -8.57 -11.32
CA PHE A 50 7.84 -9.09 -12.41
C PHE A 50 7.07 -9.68 -13.59
N VAL A 51 5.86 -9.21 -13.86
CA VAL A 51 5.01 -9.92 -14.82
C VAL A 51 5.44 -9.69 -16.27
N THR A 52 5.87 -8.49 -16.68
CA THR A 52 6.40 -8.23 -18.03
C THR A 52 7.26 -6.96 -18.09
N ASP A 53 8.01 -6.76 -19.18
CA ASP A 53 8.71 -5.52 -19.55
C ASP A 53 7.77 -4.47 -20.16
N ARG A 54 6.48 -4.60 -19.87
CA ARG A 54 5.44 -3.78 -20.50
C ARG A 54 5.05 -2.68 -19.51
N TYR A 55 4.49 -1.63 -20.08
CA TYR A 55 3.87 -0.56 -19.31
C TYR A 55 2.43 -0.51 -19.76
N THR A 56 1.55 -1.20 -19.02
CA THR A 56 0.11 -1.33 -19.27
C THR A 56 -0.70 -1.07 -17.99
N SER A 57 -1.98 -0.76 -18.16
CA SER A 57 -2.94 -0.63 -17.05
C SER A 57 -2.99 -1.85 -16.13
N ALA A 58 -2.97 -3.07 -16.69
CA ALA A 58 -2.93 -4.32 -15.92
C ALA A 58 -1.69 -4.46 -15.03
N GLU A 59 -0.53 -4.04 -15.51
CA GLU A 59 0.72 -4.08 -14.75
C GLU A 59 0.72 -3.07 -13.61
N LEU A 60 0.28 -1.84 -13.90
CA LEU A 60 0.12 -0.83 -12.86
C LEU A 60 -0.85 -1.29 -11.77
N TRP A 61 -1.96 -1.92 -12.16
CA TRP A 61 -2.91 -2.51 -11.21
C TRP A 61 -2.24 -3.54 -10.28
N GLN A 62 -1.44 -4.46 -10.83
CA GLN A 62 -0.71 -5.46 -10.03
C GLN A 62 0.35 -4.83 -9.12
N GLN A 63 1.03 -3.80 -9.58
CA GLN A 63 2.05 -3.10 -8.81
C GLN A 63 1.45 -2.31 -7.65
N TYR A 64 0.34 -1.61 -7.88
CA TYR A 64 -0.36 -0.89 -6.82
C TYR A 64 -1.02 -1.84 -5.82
N ARG A 65 -1.50 -3.00 -6.28
CA ARG A 65 -1.93 -4.11 -5.41
C ARG A 65 -0.80 -4.65 -4.54
N TYR A 66 0.42 -4.74 -5.07
CA TYR A 66 1.61 -5.09 -4.29
C TYR A 66 1.93 -4.00 -3.26
N TYR A 67 1.97 -2.72 -3.64
CA TYR A 67 2.17 -1.60 -2.71
C TYR A 67 1.14 -1.64 -1.56
N TYR A 68 -0.13 -1.82 -1.89
CA TYR A 68 -1.22 -2.00 -0.93
C TYR A 68 -0.98 -3.16 0.05
N SER A 69 -0.55 -4.31 -0.48
CA SER A 69 -0.28 -5.49 0.32
C SER A 69 0.93 -5.28 1.25
N CYS A 70 1.93 -4.51 0.81
CA CYS A 70 3.05 -4.08 1.64
C CYS A 70 2.62 -3.17 2.79
N GLN A 71 1.74 -2.18 2.56
CA GLN A 71 1.25 -1.29 3.63
C GLN A 71 0.53 -2.10 4.73
N ASN A 72 -0.30 -3.09 4.35
CA ASN A 72 -0.91 -4.01 5.31
C ASN A 72 0.12 -4.86 6.06
N TYR A 73 1.09 -5.42 5.35
CA TYR A 73 2.15 -6.22 5.96
C TYR A 73 2.97 -5.42 6.98
N LEU A 74 3.30 -4.16 6.68
CA LEU A 74 3.99 -3.27 7.61
C LEU A 74 3.15 -2.98 8.85
N LEU A 75 1.84 -2.76 8.71
CA LEU A 75 0.99 -2.56 9.88
C LEU A 75 0.86 -3.81 10.75
N LEU A 76 0.84 -5.01 10.15
CA LEU A 76 0.75 -6.27 10.90
C LEU A 76 2.06 -6.67 11.56
N SER A 77 3.16 -6.59 10.82
CA SER A 77 4.47 -7.12 11.22
C SER A 77 5.35 -6.06 11.87
N SER A 78 5.16 -4.80 11.47
CA SER A 78 6.10 -3.69 11.65
C SER A 78 7.55 -4.09 11.30
N GLU A 79 7.70 -5.01 10.35
CA GLU A 79 8.97 -5.57 9.91
C GLU A 79 9.24 -5.11 8.47
N THR A 80 10.32 -4.35 8.29
CA THR A 80 10.69 -3.84 6.97
C THR A 80 11.61 -4.79 6.23
N ARG A 81 12.36 -5.70 6.88
CA ARG A 81 13.40 -6.54 6.24
C ARG A 81 12.89 -7.43 5.10
N PHE A 82 11.62 -7.83 5.12
CA PHE A 82 11.02 -8.61 4.03
C PHE A 82 10.74 -7.75 2.80
N LEU A 83 10.54 -6.46 2.99
CA LEU A 83 10.36 -5.45 1.95
C LEU A 83 11.73 -4.88 1.58
N LYS A 84 12.16 -5.03 0.33
CA LYS A 84 13.47 -4.50 -0.14
C LYS A 84 13.29 -3.27 -1.01
N GLU A 85 12.06 -2.79 -1.16
CA GLU A 85 11.72 -1.66 -2.02
C GLU A 85 11.71 -0.38 -1.20
N GLU A 86 12.74 0.45 -1.38
CA GLU A 86 12.91 1.69 -0.61
C GLU A 86 11.71 2.62 -0.72
N ALA A 87 11.08 2.73 -1.89
CA ALA A 87 9.91 3.59 -2.10
C ALA A 87 8.73 3.23 -1.19
N VAL A 88 8.48 1.93 -0.96
CA VAL A 88 7.40 1.47 -0.07
C VAL A 88 7.69 1.86 1.39
N ILE A 89 8.95 1.76 1.79
CA ILE A 89 9.42 2.08 3.15
C ILE A 89 9.44 3.60 3.38
N GLN A 90 9.80 4.38 2.36
CA GLN A 90 9.82 5.84 2.45
C GLN A 90 8.40 6.44 2.46
N ASP A 91 7.44 5.82 1.76
CA ASP A 91 6.07 6.33 1.64
C ASP A 91 5.05 5.65 2.59
N MET A 92 5.49 5.04 3.70
CA MET A 92 4.58 4.40 4.68
C MET A 92 3.49 5.35 5.20
N PHE A 93 2.26 4.86 5.29
CA PHE A 93 1.14 5.67 5.80
C PHE A 93 1.31 6.03 7.29
N PHE A 94 1.85 5.11 8.09
CA PHE A 94 1.94 5.25 9.55
C PHE A 94 3.37 5.05 10.07
N PRO A 95 4.32 5.95 9.76
CA PRO A 95 5.71 5.80 10.20
C PRO A 95 5.85 5.77 11.72
N ALA A 96 5.02 6.52 12.46
CA ALA A 96 5.05 6.51 13.93
C ALA A 96 4.72 5.14 14.56
N ILE A 97 3.92 4.31 13.87
CA ILE A 97 3.65 2.93 14.32
C ILE A 97 4.88 2.05 14.11
N GLN A 98 5.61 2.25 13.00
CA GLN A 98 6.86 1.56 12.73
C GLN A 98 7.92 1.90 13.80
N ASP A 99 8.07 3.19 14.13
CA ASP A 99 9.00 3.65 15.17
C ASP A 99 8.68 2.99 16.53
N LEU A 100 7.40 2.95 16.92
CA LEU A 100 6.97 2.29 18.16
C LEU A 100 7.37 0.82 18.23
N PHE A 101 7.31 0.11 17.09
CA PHE A 101 7.69 -1.29 17.04
C PHE A 101 9.21 -1.47 17.12
N GLU A 102 9.97 -0.69 16.35
CA GLU A 102 11.44 -0.75 16.35
C GLU A 102 12.02 -0.43 17.74
N GLU A 103 11.38 0.48 18.47
CA GLU A 103 11.73 0.80 19.86
C GLU A 103 11.23 -0.24 20.88
N GLY A 104 10.47 -1.26 20.45
CA GLY A 104 9.88 -2.28 21.32
C GLY A 104 8.78 -1.75 22.25
N LYS A 105 8.14 -0.64 21.88
CA LYS A 105 7.14 0.09 22.67
C LYS A 105 5.70 -0.18 22.26
N GLY A 106 5.45 -0.77 21.09
CA GLY A 106 4.10 -1.08 20.67
C GLY A 106 4.00 -1.83 19.34
N TRP A 107 2.79 -2.23 18.99
CA TRP A 107 2.46 -2.89 17.73
C TRP A 107 0.95 -2.84 17.47
N VAL A 108 0.51 -3.15 16.25
CA VAL A 108 -0.92 -3.22 15.93
C VAL A 108 -1.50 -4.56 16.38
N ILE A 109 -2.67 -4.51 17.02
CA ILE A 109 -3.55 -5.64 17.31
C ILE A 109 -4.79 -5.50 16.44
N THR A 110 -5.16 -6.58 15.77
CA THR A 110 -6.33 -6.63 14.89
C THR A 110 -6.88 -8.06 14.85
N PRO A 111 -8.21 -8.25 14.82
CA PRO A 111 -8.81 -9.55 14.55
C PRO A 111 -8.68 -9.95 13.07
N ASN A 112 -8.34 -9.01 12.18
CA ASN A 112 -8.27 -9.19 10.73
C ASN A 112 -6.83 -9.13 10.23
N GLN A 113 -6.48 -9.98 9.25
CA GLN A 113 -5.20 -9.93 8.53
C GLN A 113 -5.11 -8.76 7.53
N GLN A 114 -6.15 -7.95 7.42
CA GLN A 114 -6.26 -6.85 6.47
C GLN A 114 -6.75 -5.63 7.24
N ILE A 115 -5.85 -4.69 7.46
CA ILE A 115 -6.08 -3.45 8.21
C ILE A 115 -6.56 -2.33 7.28
N LEU A 116 -6.04 -2.30 6.06
CA LEU A 116 -6.43 -1.37 5.02
C LEU A 116 -7.20 -2.11 3.93
N ASN A 117 -8.26 -1.51 3.39
CA ASN A 117 -8.94 -1.94 2.17
C ASN A 117 -8.70 -0.91 1.07
N MET A 118 -8.03 -1.30 -0.01
CA MET A 118 -7.78 -0.40 -1.14
C MET A 118 -8.93 -0.46 -2.15
N TYR A 119 -9.28 0.70 -2.70
CA TYR A 119 -10.24 0.86 -3.77
C TYR A 119 -9.64 1.70 -4.90
N PHE A 120 -9.83 1.27 -6.14
CA PHE A 120 -9.66 2.12 -7.30
C PHE A 120 -10.94 2.92 -7.52
N LEU A 121 -10.81 4.24 -7.64
CA LEU A 121 -11.95 5.16 -7.79
C LEU A 121 -12.36 5.37 -9.25
N GLU A 122 -11.57 4.84 -10.17
CA GLU A 122 -11.73 4.98 -11.62
C GLU A 122 -11.46 3.61 -12.26
N PRO A 123 -12.13 3.23 -13.36
CA PRO A 123 -11.99 1.91 -13.99
C PRO A 123 -10.60 1.67 -14.58
N GLN A 124 -9.93 2.74 -14.99
CA GLN A 124 -8.64 2.75 -15.66
C GLN A 124 -7.86 4.00 -15.21
N PRO A 125 -6.51 3.99 -15.24
CA PRO A 125 -5.73 5.18 -14.94
C PRO A 125 -5.91 6.24 -16.03
N ARG A 126 -5.67 7.50 -15.68
CA ARG A 126 -5.69 8.63 -16.61
C ARG A 126 -4.29 8.87 -17.16
N MET A 127 -4.17 8.99 -18.48
CA MET A 127 -2.93 9.43 -19.13
C MET A 127 -2.84 10.96 -19.07
N ILE A 128 -1.85 11.50 -18.33
CA ILE A 128 -1.67 12.95 -18.16
C ILE A 128 -0.52 13.50 -19.01
N ASN A 129 0.44 12.66 -19.41
CA ASN A 129 1.43 13.01 -20.41
C ASN A 129 1.65 11.81 -21.35
N GLN A 130 1.31 11.95 -22.62
CA GLN A 130 1.49 10.89 -23.62
C GLN A 130 2.96 10.69 -24.03
N GLU A 131 3.75 11.77 -24.09
CA GLU A 131 5.16 11.70 -24.53
C GLU A 131 6.02 10.97 -23.50
N GLU A 132 5.83 11.29 -22.23
CA GLU A 132 6.53 10.66 -21.11
C GLU A 132 5.78 9.45 -20.55
N ARG A 133 4.60 9.13 -21.10
CA ARG A 133 3.69 8.07 -20.64
C ARG A 133 3.38 8.15 -19.14
N ILE A 134 3.19 9.36 -18.61
CA ILE A 134 2.85 9.56 -17.20
C ILE A 134 1.36 9.28 -17.02
N THR A 135 1.06 8.43 -16.04
CA THR A 135 -0.30 8.02 -15.68
C THR A 135 -0.63 8.32 -14.23
N GLU A 136 -1.91 8.56 -13.95
CA GLU A 136 -2.45 8.78 -12.62
C GLU A 136 -3.67 7.91 -12.36
N TRP A 137 -3.75 7.31 -11.18
CA TRP A 137 -4.90 6.52 -10.79
C TRP A 137 -5.37 6.90 -9.39
N ASN A 138 -6.60 7.41 -9.29
CA ASN A 138 -7.17 7.80 -8.01
C ASN A 138 -7.60 6.57 -7.20
N VAL A 139 -7.24 6.57 -5.92
CA VAL A 139 -7.43 5.45 -5.02
C VAL A 139 -7.83 5.92 -3.63
N ARG A 140 -8.44 5.01 -2.87
CA ARG A 140 -8.80 5.20 -1.47
C ARG A 140 -8.41 3.98 -0.65
N PHE A 141 -7.92 4.18 0.57
CA PHE A 141 -7.66 3.13 1.54
C PHE A 141 -8.57 3.31 2.75
N ASP A 142 -9.54 2.42 2.93
CA ASP A 142 -10.39 2.41 4.12
C ASP A 142 -9.66 1.70 5.26
N ILE A 143 -9.63 2.30 6.44
CA ILE A 143 -8.99 1.72 7.62
C ILE A 143 -10.05 0.97 8.41
N ILE A 144 -9.82 -0.31 8.73
CA ILE A 144 -10.75 -1.05 9.57
C ILE A 144 -10.73 -0.48 11.00
N PRO A 145 -11.89 -0.22 11.62
CA PRO A 145 -11.95 0.40 12.95
C PRO A 145 -11.47 -0.53 14.08
N GLU A 146 -11.46 -1.85 13.86
CA GLU A 146 -11.05 -2.86 14.83
C GLU A 146 -9.54 -2.94 15.03
N ALA A 147 -8.74 -2.44 14.08
CA ALA A 147 -7.30 -2.41 14.20
C ALA A 147 -6.87 -1.29 15.16
N LYS A 148 -6.13 -1.65 16.21
CA LYS A 148 -5.70 -0.74 17.28
C LYS A 148 -4.21 -0.86 17.51
N VAL A 149 -3.55 0.23 17.87
CA VAL A 149 -2.16 0.21 18.31
C VAL A 149 -2.12 -0.06 19.82
N TYR A 150 -1.46 -1.14 20.19
CA TYR A 150 -1.13 -1.42 21.58
C TYR A 150 0.16 -0.72 21.95
N ARG A 151 0.11 0.04 23.05
CA ARG A 151 1.27 0.71 23.64
C ARG A 151 1.69 0.00 24.91
N LYS A 152 2.89 -0.60 24.89
CA LYS A 152 3.44 -1.39 25.99
C LYS A 152 3.79 -0.53 27.22
N ASP A 153 4.20 0.71 27.00
CA ASP A 153 4.55 1.65 28.07
C ASP A 153 3.34 2.10 28.91
N THR A 154 2.15 2.13 28.30
CA THR A 154 0.89 2.49 28.98
C THR A 154 -0.04 1.31 29.24
N GLY A 155 0.15 0.19 28.52
CA GLY A 155 -0.76 -0.95 28.51
C GLY A 155 -2.11 -0.67 27.82
N GLN A 156 -2.22 0.44 27.08
CA GLN A 156 -3.48 0.91 26.47
C GLN A 156 -3.55 0.61 24.96
N LEU A 157 -4.78 0.60 24.44
CA LEU A 157 -5.09 0.46 23.02
C LEU A 157 -5.63 1.77 22.48
N TYR A 158 -5.10 2.19 21.34
CA TYR A 158 -5.48 3.42 20.68
C TYR A 158 -5.90 3.14 19.24
N PRO A 159 -6.86 3.89 18.67
CA PRO A 159 -7.11 3.88 17.23
C PRO A 159 -5.82 4.11 16.42
N ILE A 160 -5.69 3.44 15.28
CA ILE A 160 -4.57 3.69 14.35
C ILE A 160 -4.51 5.16 13.92
N SER A 161 -5.67 5.82 13.82
CA SER A 161 -5.78 7.24 13.46
C SER A 161 -5.02 8.18 14.39
N ASP A 162 -4.82 7.80 15.66
CA ASP A 162 -4.08 8.63 16.62
C ASP A 162 -2.58 8.70 16.29
N PHE A 163 -2.11 7.85 15.36
CA PHE A 163 -0.72 7.79 14.89
C PHE A 163 -0.56 8.29 13.44
N ASP A 164 -1.57 8.98 12.90
CA ASP A 164 -1.49 9.67 11.62
C ASP A 164 -0.68 10.97 11.75
N THR A 165 0.64 10.82 11.89
CA THR A 165 1.57 11.96 11.99
C THR A 165 1.78 12.69 10.66
N ARG A 166 1.26 12.14 9.56
CA ARG A 166 1.33 12.70 8.21
C ARG A 166 0.07 13.46 7.81
N GLY A 167 -1.01 13.39 8.59
CA GLY A 167 -2.29 14.04 8.30
C GLY A 167 -2.94 13.50 7.02
N LEU A 168 -2.93 12.18 6.84
CA LEU A 168 -3.45 11.49 5.65
C LEU A 168 -4.92 11.11 5.77
N ILE A 169 -5.44 10.94 7.00
CA ILE A 169 -6.76 10.38 7.23
C ILE A 169 -7.83 11.48 7.09
N ARG A 170 -8.81 11.21 6.24
CA ARG A 170 -10.07 11.96 6.10
C ARG A 170 -11.22 10.96 6.14
N ASP A 171 -12.15 11.17 7.07
CA ASP A 171 -13.37 10.36 7.21
C ASP A 171 -13.10 8.84 7.34
N GLY A 172 -12.03 8.48 8.06
CA GLY A 172 -11.64 7.07 8.29
C GLY A 172 -10.92 6.40 7.11
N ALA A 173 -10.57 7.17 6.08
CA ALA A 173 -9.86 6.67 4.90
C ALA A 173 -8.68 7.57 4.51
N ILE A 174 -7.76 7.02 3.73
CA ILE A 174 -6.66 7.77 3.10
C ILE A 174 -6.96 7.86 1.61
N TYR A 175 -6.99 9.08 1.08
CA TYR A 175 -7.20 9.33 -0.35
C TYR A 175 -5.88 9.69 -1.01
N GLY A 176 -5.74 9.36 -2.29
CA GLY A 176 -4.60 9.81 -3.06
C GLY A 176 -4.61 9.31 -4.48
N THR A 177 -3.50 9.56 -5.14
CA THR A 177 -3.29 9.24 -6.55
C THR A 177 -1.99 8.48 -6.68
N PHE A 178 -2.03 7.28 -7.26
CA PHE A 178 -0.78 6.69 -7.74
C PHE A 178 -0.38 7.38 -9.03
N ARG A 179 0.84 7.88 -9.08
CA ARG A 179 1.45 8.41 -10.30
C ARG A 179 2.55 7.47 -10.75
N SER A 180 2.57 7.18 -12.04
CA SER A 180 3.59 6.32 -12.63
C SER A 180 4.18 6.88 -13.90
N ARG A 181 5.46 6.58 -14.12
CA ARG A 181 6.22 6.92 -15.33
C ARG A 181 7.16 5.75 -15.63
N PRO A 182 7.11 5.15 -16.83
CA PRO A 182 8.07 4.12 -17.19
C PRO A 182 9.46 4.74 -17.34
N ALA A 183 10.49 3.94 -17.14
CA ALA A 183 11.87 4.32 -17.40
C ALA A 183 12.03 4.79 -18.85
N SER A 184 12.68 5.93 -19.06
CA SER A 184 12.97 6.45 -20.41
C SER A 184 14.13 5.72 -21.08
N SER A 185 14.91 4.97 -20.30
CA SER A 185 16.06 4.19 -20.76
C SER A 185 16.33 2.97 -19.89
N LYS A 186 17.16 2.03 -20.36
CA LYS A 186 17.55 0.82 -19.60
C LYS A 186 18.37 1.09 -18.33
N HIS A 187 18.80 2.34 -18.11
CA HIS A 187 19.58 2.75 -16.94
C HIS A 187 18.73 3.52 -15.92
N GLU A 188 17.47 3.80 -16.25
CA GLU A 188 16.50 4.41 -15.36
C GLU A 188 15.54 3.33 -14.83
N GLN A 189 15.00 3.54 -13.63
CA GLN A 189 13.97 2.67 -13.07
C GLN A 189 12.60 3.29 -13.32
N ASP A 190 11.58 2.45 -13.43
CA ASP A 190 10.21 2.96 -13.47
C ASP A 190 9.90 3.69 -12.17
N GLU A 191 9.21 4.83 -12.28
CA GLU A 191 8.77 5.59 -11.14
C GLU A 191 7.32 5.24 -10.82
N HIS A 192 7.08 4.84 -9.58
CA HIS A 192 5.74 4.58 -9.07
C HIS A 192 5.64 5.18 -7.68
N ARG A 193 4.73 6.13 -7.52
CA ARG A 193 4.61 6.88 -6.28
C ARG A 193 3.16 7.04 -5.89
N PHE A 194 2.89 6.86 -4.59
CA PHE A 194 1.64 7.30 -4.00
C PHE A 194 1.73 8.78 -3.63
N ILE A 195 0.82 9.58 -4.15
CA ILE A 195 0.69 11.00 -3.82
C ILE A 195 -0.58 11.14 -2.98
N PRO A 196 -0.48 11.36 -1.66
CA PRO A 196 -1.65 11.55 -0.83
C PRO A 196 -2.41 12.82 -1.25
N GLU A 197 -3.72 12.74 -1.22
CA GLU A 197 -4.57 13.93 -1.28
C GLU A 197 -4.39 14.66 0.05
N ASN A 198 -3.51 15.66 0.09
CA ASN A 198 -3.30 16.43 1.32
C ASN A 198 -4.65 16.98 1.80
N THR A 199 -4.97 16.78 3.08
CA THR A 199 -5.97 17.59 3.77
C THR A 199 -5.40 19.01 3.92
N LYS A 200 -5.45 19.81 2.85
CA LYS A 200 -5.25 21.25 3.00
C LYS A 200 -6.45 21.78 3.78
N ASN A 201 -6.21 22.18 5.02
CA ASN A 201 -6.93 23.30 5.64
C ASN A 201 -6.54 24.59 4.92
#